data_AF-A0A3D4FN68-F1
#
_entry.id   AF-A0A3D4FN68-F1
#
_cell.length_a   1.000
_cell.length_b   1.000
_cell.length_c   1.000
_cell.angle_alpha   90.00
_cell.angle_beta   90.00
_cell.angle_gamma   90.00
#
_symmetry.space_group_name_H-M   'P 1'
#
loop_
_entity.id
_entity.type
_entity.pdbx_description
1 polymer ?
#
loop_
_entity_poly.entity_id
_entity_poly.type
_entity_poly.pdbx_seq_one_letter_code
_entity_poly.pdbx_strand_id
1 'polypeptide(L)'
;YPELEPRLFSFNSPYGACPTCNGLGTKHLFGTDPCEVCGGARLRPEALKVLIHGKNIVQLSSLSIQEARAFFKNLKLTATEQVIAAVVLKEIESRLQFIENVGLGYIALSRRAHTLSGGEAQRIRLASQLGSRLTGTLYVLDEPTIGLHAHDNDRLIKTLEELRDLGNTIIVVEHDEDTILASDYLVDIGPGAGVHGGYVVAAGETDKLLKQKKGTIDSLTLAYLRGERSIEVPKKRRSAEQGTLQVIGATIHNLNNQNIEIPLGRIVAITGVSGSGKSTLLYDVLHENLSARFDRRYRSNKIFNCAKFLGAEYLSRYVLVDQSPIGRTPRSNPATYTGAFSHIRELFAATELARVRGWGPGRFSFNVRGGRCEACQGNGMVAVEMHFLPTVYVPCGVCAGRRFQKETLEVRFQKKNIYEVLEMTVEEAQKFFKNIPVVNDRLQTLLDVGLGYLKLGQSATTLSGGEAQRMKIASELYRPLTTRTIYLLDEPTVGLHYEDVRHLLAILDKLIARGNSVVIIEHNMEVIKCADWVIDMGPEGGDGGGKVVAKGTPEDIANHSTSYTGEYLRYSLKKK
;
A
#
# COMPACT_ATOMS: atom_id res chain seq x y z
N TYR A 1 -14.79 -48.64 5.50
CA TYR A 1 -14.49 -47.19 5.51
C TYR A 1 -14.72 -46.65 4.10
N PRO A 2 -15.20 -45.41 3.92
CA PRO A 2 -15.29 -44.81 2.59
C PRO A 2 -13.91 -44.85 1.91
N GLU A 3 -13.90 -45.05 0.60
CA GLU A 3 -12.66 -45.07 -0.18
C GLU A 3 -11.96 -43.71 -0.07
N LEU A 4 -10.65 -43.75 0.21
CA LEU A 4 -9.86 -42.54 0.39
C LEU A 4 -9.52 -41.96 -0.98
N GLU A 5 -10.32 -40.98 -1.42
CA GLU A 5 -10.08 -40.24 -2.66
C GLU A 5 -9.48 -38.85 -2.39
N PRO A 6 -8.70 -38.27 -3.33
CA PRO A 6 -8.18 -36.90 -3.20
C PRO A 6 -9.24 -35.84 -2.88
N ARG A 7 -10.48 -36.05 -3.37
CA ARG A 7 -11.63 -35.15 -3.14
C ARG A 7 -12.03 -35.05 -1.67
N LEU A 8 -11.70 -36.05 -0.86
CA LEU A 8 -11.94 -36.05 0.60
C LEU A 8 -11.07 -35.00 1.30
N PHE A 9 -9.92 -34.66 0.74
CA PHE A 9 -8.95 -33.72 1.32
C PHE A 9 -9.14 -32.28 0.82
N SER A 10 -10.21 -31.99 0.08
CA SER A 10 -10.50 -30.66 -0.45
C SER A 10 -11.76 -30.07 0.19
N PHE A 11 -11.62 -28.90 0.83
CA PHE A 11 -12.75 -28.14 1.38
C PHE A 11 -13.59 -27.47 0.28
N ASN A 12 -13.12 -27.45 -0.97
CA ASN A 12 -13.88 -26.97 -2.13
C ASN A 12 -14.76 -28.07 -2.74
N SER A 13 -14.56 -29.32 -2.31
CA SER A 13 -15.38 -30.46 -2.72
C SER A 13 -16.46 -30.73 -1.67
N PRO A 14 -17.74 -30.83 -2.04
CA PRO A 14 -18.81 -31.24 -1.10
C PRO A 14 -18.53 -32.58 -0.39
N TYR A 15 -17.72 -33.44 -1.02
CA TYR A 15 -17.31 -34.73 -0.48
C TYR A 15 -16.33 -34.60 0.71
N GLY A 16 -15.39 -33.64 0.64
CA GLY A 16 -14.38 -33.40 1.68
C GLY A 16 -14.73 -32.28 2.66
N ALA A 17 -15.61 -31.37 2.27
CA ALA A 17 -16.02 -30.22 3.05
C ALA A 17 -16.79 -30.63 4.31
N CYS A 18 -16.56 -29.90 5.40
CA CYS A 18 -17.37 -29.99 6.62
C CYS A 18 -18.85 -29.73 6.26
N PRO A 19 -19.78 -30.64 6.57
CA PRO A 19 -21.18 -30.54 6.14
C PRO A 19 -21.93 -29.38 6.80
N THR A 20 -21.48 -28.92 7.97
CA THR A 20 -22.14 -27.83 8.71
C THR A 20 -21.81 -26.45 8.14
N CYS A 21 -20.55 -26.24 7.74
CA CYS A 21 -20.10 -24.94 7.22
C CYS A 21 -19.83 -24.95 5.71
N ASN A 22 -20.08 -26.07 5.02
CA ASN A 22 -19.80 -26.26 3.59
C ASN A 22 -18.37 -25.84 3.19
N GLY A 23 -17.39 -26.13 4.05
CA GLY A 23 -15.99 -25.80 3.79
C GLY A 23 -15.59 -24.34 4.07
N LEU A 24 -16.47 -23.52 4.64
CA LEU A 24 -16.14 -22.15 5.07
C LEU A 24 -15.18 -22.12 6.26
N GLY A 25 -15.38 -23.03 7.22
CA GLY A 25 -14.66 -23.04 8.50
C GLY A 25 -15.18 -22.04 9.53
N THR A 26 -16.18 -21.23 9.18
CA THR A 26 -16.79 -20.22 10.06
C THR A 26 -18.30 -20.43 10.16
N LYS A 27 -18.94 -19.86 11.19
CA LYS A 27 -20.41 -19.94 11.36
C LYS A 27 -21.18 -19.24 10.23
N HIS A 28 -20.67 -18.11 9.77
CA HIS A 28 -21.29 -17.29 8.74
C HIS A 28 -20.27 -16.89 7.67
N LEU A 29 -20.77 -16.58 6.48
CA LEU A 29 -19.98 -16.01 5.40
C LEU A 29 -19.36 -14.68 5.89
N PHE A 30 -18.04 -14.55 5.82
CA PHE A 30 -17.25 -13.41 6.36
C PHE A 30 -17.22 -13.26 7.90
N GLY A 31 -17.72 -14.23 8.66
CA GLY A 31 -17.55 -14.25 10.12
C GLY A 31 -16.12 -14.64 10.54
N THR A 32 -15.72 -14.25 11.75
CA THR A 32 -14.47 -14.69 12.39
C THR A 32 -14.69 -15.89 13.31
N ASP A 33 -15.93 -16.15 13.72
CA ASP A 33 -16.26 -17.25 14.62
C ASP A 33 -16.03 -18.62 13.95
N PRO A 34 -15.18 -19.48 14.53
CA PRO A 34 -14.92 -20.81 13.98
C PRO A 34 -16.19 -21.67 14.00
N CYS A 35 -16.33 -22.53 12.99
CA CYS A 35 -17.41 -23.51 12.93
C CYS A 35 -17.32 -24.44 14.14
N GLU A 36 -18.44 -24.68 14.82
CA GLU A 36 -18.51 -25.48 16.05
C GLU A 36 -18.15 -26.95 15.82
N VAL A 37 -18.39 -27.47 14.61
CA VAL A 37 -18.17 -28.88 14.28
C VAL A 37 -16.72 -29.15 13.89
N CYS A 38 -16.18 -28.37 12.95
CA CYS A 38 -14.81 -28.60 12.47
C CYS A 38 -13.77 -27.75 13.21
N GLY A 39 -14.16 -26.87 14.13
CA GLY A 39 -13.25 -25.97 14.85
C GLY A 39 -12.42 -25.06 13.93
N GLY A 40 -12.95 -24.73 12.75
CA GLY A 40 -12.20 -23.99 11.72
C GLY A 40 -11.40 -24.82 10.72
N ALA A 41 -11.36 -26.16 10.85
CA ALA A 41 -10.59 -27.06 9.99
C ALA A 41 -11.11 -27.19 8.54
N ARG A 42 -12.35 -26.75 8.26
CA ARG A 42 -13.03 -26.76 6.94
C ARG A 42 -13.32 -28.14 6.33
N LEU A 43 -12.71 -29.20 6.84
CA LEU A 43 -12.84 -30.57 6.35
C LEU A 43 -13.70 -31.44 7.26
N ARG A 44 -14.10 -32.61 6.74
CA ARG A 44 -14.77 -33.65 7.51
C ARG A 44 -13.83 -34.35 8.51
N PRO A 45 -14.36 -34.91 9.62
CA PRO A 45 -13.54 -35.62 10.61
C PRO A 45 -12.76 -36.81 10.04
N GLU A 46 -13.29 -37.50 9.02
CA GLU A 46 -12.61 -38.64 8.37
C GLU A 46 -11.32 -38.19 7.68
N ALA A 47 -11.34 -37.04 7.00
CA ALA A 47 -10.16 -36.47 6.35
C ALA A 47 -9.06 -36.11 7.37
N LEU A 48 -9.47 -35.63 8.56
CA LEU A 48 -8.55 -35.20 9.63
C LEU A 48 -7.88 -36.37 10.37
N LYS A 49 -8.37 -37.60 10.19
CA LYS A 49 -7.79 -38.82 10.76
C LYS A 49 -6.66 -39.40 9.90
N VAL A 50 -6.49 -38.93 8.67
CA VAL A 50 -5.39 -39.35 7.80
C VAL A 50 -4.15 -38.51 8.14
N LEU A 51 -3.06 -39.18 8.48
CA LEU A 51 -1.85 -38.56 9.00
C LEU A 51 -0.65 -38.87 8.11
N ILE A 52 0.20 -37.86 7.90
CA ILE A 52 1.56 -38.02 7.37
C ILE A 52 2.50 -37.68 8.53
N HIS A 53 3.26 -38.67 9.00
CA HIS A 53 4.21 -38.52 10.10
C HIS A 53 3.62 -37.84 11.35
N GLY A 54 2.38 -38.22 11.70
CA GLY A 54 1.67 -37.73 12.88
C GLY A 54 0.92 -36.40 12.71
N LYS A 55 0.95 -35.76 11.53
CA LYS A 55 0.19 -34.54 11.23
C LYS A 55 -0.88 -34.78 10.17
N ASN A 56 -2.07 -34.24 10.37
CA ASN A 56 -3.10 -34.22 9.33
C ASN A 56 -2.92 -33.06 8.34
N ILE A 57 -3.69 -33.04 7.26
CA ILE A 57 -3.58 -32.02 6.20
C ILE A 57 -3.78 -30.59 6.71
N VAL A 58 -4.65 -30.37 7.70
CA VAL A 58 -4.91 -29.04 8.26
C VAL A 58 -3.73 -28.60 9.13
N GLN A 59 -3.21 -29.47 9.98
CA GLN A 59 -2.02 -29.22 10.78
C GLN A 59 -0.79 -28.93 9.91
N LEU A 60 -0.64 -29.64 8.78
CA LEU A 60 0.41 -29.34 7.80
C LEU A 60 0.18 -27.99 7.12
N SER A 61 -1.08 -27.67 6.78
CA SER A 61 -1.41 -26.39 6.17
C SER A 61 -1.28 -25.20 7.14
N SER A 62 -1.33 -25.44 8.45
CA SER A 62 -1.13 -24.41 9.47
C SER A 62 0.33 -24.06 9.72
N LEU A 63 1.28 -24.87 9.22
CA LEU A 63 2.70 -24.54 9.27
C LEU A 63 3.00 -23.34 8.37
N SER A 64 3.98 -22.54 8.78
CA SER A 64 4.62 -21.58 7.88
C SER A 64 5.27 -22.30 6.69
N ILE A 65 5.47 -21.59 5.58
CA ILE A 65 6.11 -22.17 4.39
C ILE A 65 7.51 -22.72 4.70
N GLN A 66 8.29 -22.01 5.53
CA GLN A 66 9.61 -22.48 5.98
C GLN A 66 9.52 -23.79 6.77
N GLU A 67 8.60 -23.88 7.74
CA GLU A 67 8.39 -25.10 8.53
C GLU A 67 7.85 -26.25 7.68
N ALA A 68 6.94 -25.97 6.75
CA ALA A 68 6.40 -26.96 5.82
C ALA A 68 7.52 -27.50 4.91
N ARG A 69 8.41 -26.64 4.39
CA ARG A 69 9.55 -27.06 3.58
C ARG A 69 10.50 -27.95 4.41
N ALA A 70 10.81 -27.53 5.63
CA ALA A 70 11.64 -28.32 6.55
C ALA A 70 10.99 -29.68 6.90
N PHE A 71 9.67 -29.73 7.04
CA PHE A 71 8.92 -30.97 7.28
C PHE A 71 9.05 -31.94 6.10
N PHE A 72 8.77 -31.49 4.88
CA PHE A 72 8.83 -32.36 3.69
C PHE A 72 10.26 -32.80 3.34
N LYS A 73 11.26 -31.93 3.56
CA LYS A 73 12.66 -32.26 3.34
C LYS A 73 13.19 -33.34 4.30
N ASN A 74 12.71 -33.34 5.54
CA ASN A 74 13.11 -34.29 6.58
C ASN A 74 12.15 -35.49 6.69
N LEU A 75 11.19 -35.62 5.77
CA LEU A 75 10.18 -36.66 5.82
C LEU A 75 10.84 -38.03 5.55
N LYS A 76 10.78 -38.92 6.54
CA LYS A 76 11.27 -40.29 6.42
C LYS A 76 10.15 -41.17 5.89
N LEU A 77 10.35 -41.72 4.70
CA LEU A 77 9.43 -42.64 4.03
C LEU A 77 10.05 -44.02 3.87
N THR A 78 9.21 -45.05 3.79
CA THR A 78 9.62 -46.39 3.37
C THR A 78 10.03 -46.38 1.89
N ALA A 79 10.76 -47.41 1.44
CA ALA A 79 11.21 -47.51 0.05
C ALA A 79 10.04 -47.46 -0.96
N THR A 80 8.93 -48.12 -0.64
CA THR A 80 7.72 -48.12 -1.49
C THR A 80 7.06 -46.75 -1.54
N GLU A 81 6.90 -46.08 -0.39
CA GLU A 81 6.32 -44.73 -0.31
C GLU A 81 7.18 -43.70 -1.04
N GLN A 82 8.51 -43.81 -0.93
CA GLN A 82 9.43 -42.91 -1.59
C GLN A 82 9.27 -42.95 -3.11
N VAL A 83 9.09 -44.14 -3.70
CA VAL A 83 8.87 -44.30 -5.15
C VAL A 83 7.55 -43.67 -5.58
N ILE A 84 6.48 -43.87 -4.81
CA ILE A 84 5.15 -43.32 -5.11
C ILE A 84 5.14 -41.79 -4.99
N ALA A 85 5.76 -41.27 -3.94
CA ALA A 85 5.68 -39.86 -3.57
C ALA A 85 6.76 -38.99 -4.24
N ALA A 86 7.80 -39.56 -4.86
CA ALA A 86 8.97 -38.82 -5.37
C ALA A 86 8.61 -37.60 -6.23
N VAL A 87 7.72 -37.77 -7.22
CA VAL A 87 7.31 -36.68 -8.12
C VAL A 87 6.53 -35.60 -7.37
N VAL A 88 5.62 -36.02 -6.49
CA VAL A 88 4.78 -35.10 -5.70
C VAL A 88 5.60 -34.33 -4.68
N LEU A 89 6.51 -34.98 -3.97
CA LEU A 89 7.40 -34.34 -3.00
C LEU A 89 8.32 -33.33 -3.67
N LYS A 90 8.90 -33.68 -4.82
CA LYS A 90 9.72 -32.76 -5.60
C LYS A 90 8.94 -31.51 -6.02
N GLU A 91 7.69 -31.68 -6.44
CA GLU A 91 6.82 -30.56 -6.82
C GLU A 91 6.44 -29.67 -5.62
N ILE A 92 6.10 -30.29 -4.47
CA ILE A 92 5.81 -29.57 -3.23
C ILE A 92 7.04 -28.79 -2.76
N GLU A 93 8.20 -29.44 -2.67
CA GLU A 93 9.44 -28.79 -2.23
C GLU A 93 9.82 -27.64 -3.16
N SER A 94 9.72 -27.83 -4.48
CA SER A 94 10.00 -26.77 -5.46
C SER A 94 9.06 -25.58 -5.30
N ARG A 95 7.75 -25.80 -5.10
CA ARG A 95 6.78 -24.71 -4.91
C ARG A 95 6.99 -23.96 -3.60
N LEU A 96 7.26 -24.67 -2.51
CA LEU A 96 7.58 -24.06 -1.23
C LEU A 96 8.87 -23.23 -1.31
N GLN A 97 9.89 -23.74 -2.01
CA GLN A 97 11.13 -23.01 -2.26
C GLN A 97 10.88 -21.70 -3.03
N PHE A 98 10.07 -21.72 -4.09
CA PHE A 98 9.79 -20.50 -4.86
C PHE A 98 9.07 -19.44 -4.02
N ILE A 99 8.10 -19.85 -3.19
CA ILE A 99 7.40 -18.92 -2.31
C ILE A 99 8.35 -18.36 -1.23
N GLU A 100 9.30 -19.17 -0.74
CA GLU A 100 10.32 -18.71 0.19
C GLU A 100 11.33 -17.74 -0.46
N ASN A 101 11.74 -18.00 -1.71
CA ASN A 101 12.66 -17.13 -2.46
C ASN A 101 12.11 -15.72 -2.66
N VAL A 102 10.79 -15.58 -2.82
CA VAL A 102 10.12 -14.27 -2.89
C VAL A 102 9.81 -13.67 -1.50
N GLY A 103 10.46 -14.16 -0.44
CA GLY A 103 10.38 -13.56 0.91
C GLY A 103 9.09 -13.87 1.68
N LEU A 104 8.31 -14.87 1.27
CA LEU A 104 7.03 -15.21 1.93
C LEU A 104 7.11 -16.43 2.84
N GLY A 105 8.32 -16.80 3.28
CA GLY A 105 8.56 -17.98 4.12
C GLY A 105 7.78 -18.02 5.44
N TYR A 106 7.42 -16.84 5.98
CA TYR A 106 6.71 -16.69 7.25
C TYR A 106 5.19 -16.96 7.17
N ILE A 107 4.62 -16.99 5.97
CA ILE A 107 3.17 -17.14 5.80
C ILE A 107 2.78 -18.61 5.98
N ALA A 108 1.70 -18.86 6.71
CA ALA A 108 1.11 -20.20 6.79
C ALA A 108 0.35 -20.57 5.51
N LEU A 109 0.41 -21.83 5.07
CA LEU A 109 -0.32 -22.29 3.87
C LEU A 109 -1.84 -22.11 4.00
N SER A 110 -2.37 -22.12 5.22
CA SER A 110 -3.78 -21.88 5.54
C SER A 110 -4.17 -20.41 5.64
N ARG A 111 -3.23 -19.46 5.43
CA ARG A 111 -3.52 -18.03 5.48
C ARG A 111 -4.60 -17.67 4.44
N ARG A 112 -5.59 -16.89 4.87
CA ARG A 112 -6.72 -16.52 3.99
C ARG A 112 -6.25 -15.49 2.96
N ALA A 113 -6.54 -15.73 1.69
CA ALA A 113 -6.08 -14.87 0.59
C ALA A 113 -6.48 -13.39 0.74
N HIS A 114 -7.66 -13.09 1.31
CA HIS A 114 -8.13 -11.71 1.52
C HIS A 114 -7.41 -10.96 2.66
N THR A 115 -6.60 -11.67 3.45
CA THR A 115 -5.80 -11.08 4.55
C THR A 115 -4.35 -10.83 4.16
N LEU A 116 -4.02 -11.08 2.89
CA LEU A 116 -2.70 -10.80 2.33
C LEU A 116 -2.61 -9.33 1.92
N SER A 117 -1.43 -8.74 2.08
CA SER A 117 -1.14 -7.42 1.50
C SER A 117 -1.08 -7.50 -0.03
N GLY A 118 -1.13 -6.34 -0.70
CA GLY A 118 -0.98 -6.26 -2.16
C GLY A 118 0.34 -6.89 -2.63
N GLY A 119 1.46 -6.53 -1.98
CA GLY A 119 2.78 -7.09 -2.26
C GLY A 119 2.89 -8.59 -1.98
N GLU A 120 2.29 -9.09 -0.89
CA GLU A 120 2.24 -10.53 -0.62
C GLU A 120 1.48 -11.29 -1.72
N ALA A 121 0.30 -10.81 -2.11
CA ALA A 121 -0.51 -11.44 -3.15
C ALA A 121 0.22 -11.44 -4.52
N GLN A 122 0.90 -10.33 -4.84
CA GLN A 122 1.73 -10.21 -6.04
C GLN A 122 2.89 -11.20 -6.05
N ARG A 123 3.62 -11.32 -4.93
CA ARG A 123 4.75 -12.25 -4.81
C ARG A 123 4.31 -13.71 -4.83
N ILE A 124 3.15 -14.06 -4.28
CA ILE A 124 2.55 -15.41 -4.46
C ILE A 124 2.29 -15.68 -5.95
N ARG A 125 1.77 -14.70 -6.69
CA ARG A 125 1.53 -14.83 -8.13
C ARG A 125 2.84 -15.04 -8.88
N LEU A 126 3.90 -14.29 -8.55
CA LEU A 126 5.24 -14.45 -9.11
C LEU A 126 5.81 -15.85 -8.83
N ALA A 127 5.73 -16.32 -7.58
CA ALA A 127 6.15 -17.66 -7.20
C ALA A 127 5.41 -18.76 -7.99
N SER A 128 4.11 -18.57 -8.24
CA SER A 128 3.35 -19.49 -9.07
C SER A 128 3.79 -19.51 -10.54
N GLN A 129 4.32 -18.41 -11.08
CA GLN A 129 4.85 -18.36 -12.45
C GLN A 129 6.24 -19.01 -12.55
N LEU A 130 7.09 -18.85 -11.54
CA LEU A 130 8.37 -19.58 -11.49
C LEU A 130 8.13 -21.09 -11.48
N GLY A 131 7.09 -21.54 -10.79
CA GLY A 131 6.67 -22.94 -10.76
C GLY A 131 6.15 -23.49 -12.09
N SER A 132 5.66 -22.65 -13.01
CA SER A 132 5.14 -23.12 -14.31
C SER A 132 6.25 -23.36 -15.35
N ARG A 133 7.46 -22.86 -15.10
CA ARG A 133 8.65 -23.03 -15.96
C ARG A 133 8.39 -22.69 -17.44
N LEU A 134 7.58 -21.67 -17.69
CA LEU A 134 7.33 -21.19 -19.05
C LEU A 134 8.60 -20.55 -19.63
N THR A 135 8.79 -20.72 -20.94
CA THR A 135 9.88 -20.10 -21.72
C THR A 135 9.28 -19.27 -22.86
N GLY A 136 10.02 -18.28 -23.37
CA GLY A 136 9.53 -17.38 -24.44
C GLY A 136 8.35 -16.50 -24.02
N THR A 137 8.17 -16.27 -22.72
CA THR A 137 7.07 -15.46 -22.18
C THR A 137 7.55 -14.04 -21.87
N LEU A 138 6.71 -13.05 -22.18
CA LEU A 138 6.90 -11.66 -21.74
C LEU A 138 6.19 -11.44 -20.40
N TYR A 139 6.96 -11.27 -19.34
CA TYR A 139 6.45 -10.89 -18.02
C TYR A 139 6.47 -9.37 -17.89
N VAL A 140 5.34 -8.79 -17.49
CA VAL A 140 5.23 -7.38 -17.13
C VAL A 140 4.88 -7.30 -15.66
N LEU A 141 5.81 -6.79 -14.85
CA LEU A 141 5.72 -6.70 -13.40
C LEU A 141 5.62 -5.23 -13.00
N ASP A 142 4.68 -4.94 -12.11
CA ASP A 142 4.40 -3.59 -11.61
C ASP A 142 4.87 -3.50 -10.16
N GLU A 143 6.06 -2.94 -9.93
CA GLU A 143 6.69 -2.74 -8.61
C GLU A 143 6.71 -4.00 -7.71
N PRO A 144 7.41 -5.08 -8.10
CA PRO A 144 7.46 -6.31 -7.31
C PRO A 144 8.13 -6.15 -5.93
N THR A 145 8.86 -5.06 -5.69
CA THR A 145 9.51 -4.76 -4.40
C THR A 145 8.58 -4.14 -3.35
N ILE A 146 7.31 -3.84 -3.68
CA ILE A 146 6.34 -3.24 -2.74
C ILE A 146 6.26 -4.03 -1.43
N GLY A 147 6.42 -3.33 -0.31
CA GLY A 147 6.32 -3.90 1.05
C GLY A 147 7.37 -4.99 1.32
N LEU A 148 8.48 -4.98 0.58
CA LEU A 148 9.62 -5.86 0.77
C LEU A 148 10.74 -5.09 1.51
N HIS A 149 11.38 -5.75 2.46
CA HIS A 149 12.54 -5.18 3.13
C HIS A 149 13.79 -5.30 2.24
N ALA A 150 14.73 -4.35 2.34
CA ALA A 150 15.96 -4.35 1.55
C ALA A 150 16.71 -5.69 1.59
N HIS A 151 16.72 -6.35 2.75
CA HIS A 151 17.27 -7.71 2.92
C HIS A 151 16.67 -8.78 1.99
N ASP A 152 15.36 -8.74 1.74
CA ASP A 152 14.68 -9.72 0.90
C ASP A 152 14.72 -9.32 -0.58
N ASN A 153 15.07 -8.07 -0.88
CA ASN A 153 15.14 -7.53 -2.23
C ASN A 153 16.18 -8.25 -3.10
N ASP A 154 17.37 -8.51 -2.54
CA ASP A 154 18.43 -9.24 -3.23
C ASP A 154 17.97 -10.63 -3.71
N ARG A 155 17.11 -11.30 -2.93
CA ARG A 155 16.56 -12.62 -3.29
C ARG A 155 15.53 -12.51 -4.41
N LEU A 156 14.72 -11.46 -4.40
CA LEU A 156 13.77 -11.18 -5.47
C LEU A 156 14.49 -10.87 -6.78
N ILE A 157 15.52 -10.01 -6.77
CA ILE A 157 16.33 -9.69 -7.95
C ILE A 157 16.91 -10.96 -8.55
N LYS A 158 17.57 -11.80 -7.74
CA LYS A 158 18.11 -13.09 -8.19
C LYS A 158 17.03 -13.98 -8.82
N THR A 159 15.84 -13.98 -8.25
CA THR A 159 14.70 -14.75 -8.78
C THR A 159 14.23 -14.22 -10.14
N LEU A 160 14.28 -12.90 -10.36
CA LEU A 160 13.98 -12.29 -11.65
C LEU A 160 15.06 -12.61 -12.69
N GLU A 161 16.33 -12.59 -12.31
CA GLU A 161 17.45 -13.03 -13.16
C GLU A 161 17.28 -14.50 -13.58
N GLU A 162 16.96 -15.40 -12.64
CA GLU A 162 16.68 -16.80 -12.94
C GLU A 162 15.51 -16.95 -13.94
N LEU A 163 14.44 -16.15 -13.77
CA LEU A 163 13.29 -16.17 -14.69
C LEU A 163 13.67 -15.67 -16.09
N ARG A 164 14.52 -14.65 -16.19
CA ARG A 164 15.07 -14.13 -17.46
C ARG A 164 15.92 -15.21 -18.14
N ASP A 165 16.82 -15.84 -17.39
CA ASP A 165 17.80 -16.81 -17.89
C ASP A 165 17.15 -18.12 -18.38
N LEU A 166 15.91 -18.41 -17.96
CA LEU A 166 15.07 -19.46 -18.56
C LEU A 166 14.65 -19.18 -20.01
N GLY A 167 15.01 -18.02 -20.57
CA GLY A 167 14.64 -17.61 -21.92
C GLY A 167 13.35 -16.80 -21.99
N ASN A 168 13.07 -16.02 -20.93
CA ASN A 168 11.94 -15.10 -20.89
C ASN A 168 12.40 -13.65 -20.99
N THR A 169 11.48 -12.76 -21.33
CA THR A 169 11.70 -11.31 -21.26
C THR A 169 10.90 -10.76 -20.08
N ILE A 170 11.54 -9.94 -19.26
CA ILE A 170 10.91 -9.34 -18.08
C ILE A 170 10.99 -7.82 -18.23
N ILE A 171 9.82 -7.18 -18.20
CA ILE A 171 9.69 -5.74 -18.08
C ILE A 171 9.21 -5.46 -16.66
N VAL A 172 9.99 -4.69 -15.92
CA VAL A 172 9.67 -4.31 -14.55
C VAL A 172 9.50 -2.80 -14.49
N VAL A 173 8.35 -2.36 -14.00
CA VAL A 173 8.15 -0.96 -13.57
C VAL A 173 8.63 -0.87 -12.13
N GLU A 174 9.66 -0.08 -11.86
CA GLU A 174 10.27 0.02 -10.53
C GLU A 174 10.78 1.42 -10.19
N HIS A 175 10.91 1.65 -8.90
CA HIS A 175 11.51 2.83 -8.29
C HIS A 175 12.62 2.47 -7.29
N ASP A 176 12.76 1.19 -6.94
CA ASP A 176 13.81 0.70 -6.07
C ASP A 176 15.20 0.80 -6.73
N GLU A 177 16.18 1.32 -5.97
CA GLU A 177 17.53 1.56 -6.49
C GLU A 177 18.24 0.26 -6.87
N ASP A 178 18.21 -0.76 -5.99
CA ASP A 178 18.96 -2.00 -6.19
C ASP A 178 18.43 -2.75 -7.42
N THR A 179 17.11 -2.76 -7.61
CA THR A 179 16.47 -3.39 -8.77
C THR A 179 16.81 -2.66 -10.06
N ILE A 180 16.84 -1.32 -10.06
CA ILE A 180 17.24 -0.54 -11.23
C ILE A 180 18.71 -0.81 -11.56
N LEU A 181 19.59 -0.82 -10.55
CA LEU A 181 21.02 -1.08 -10.74
C LEU A 181 21.31 -2.49 -11.25
N ALA A 182 20.49 -3.48 -10.89
CA ALA A 182 20.59 -4.87 -11.38
C ALA A 182 20.02 -5.08 -12.79
N SER A 183 19.32 -4.10 -13.37
CA SER A 183 18.68 -4.25 -14.68
C SER A 183 19.69 -4.27 -15.83
N ASP A 184 19.42 -5.09 -16.86
CA ASP A 184 20.24 -5.11 -18.08
C ASP A 184 20.03 -3.86 -18.95
N TYR A 185 18.80 -3.34 -18.95
CA TYR A 185 18.36 -2.24 -19.79
C TYR A 185 17.37 -1.35 -19.02
N LEU A 186 17.63 -0.04 -19.03
CA LEU A 186 16.81 0.96 -18.36
C LEU A 186 16.06 1.80 -19.40
N VAL A 187 14.76 1.98 -19.17
CA VAL A 187 13.92 2.95 -19.88
C VAL A 187 13.35 3.90 -18.84
N ASP A 188 13.73 5.16 -18.91
CA ASP A 188 13.20 6.22 -18.06
C ASP A 188 12.12 7.01 -18.82
N ILE A 189 11.00 7.26 -18.16
CA ILE A 189 9.82 7.97 -18.69
C ILE A 189 9.64 9.26 -17.89
N GLY A 190 9.59 10.39 -18.59
CA GLY A 190 9.50 11.70 -17.95
C GLY A 190 9.30 12.84 -18.96
N PRO A 191 9.84 14.05 -18.68
CA PRO A 191 10.60 14.44 -17.48
C PRO A 191 9.72 14.73 -16.25
N GLY A 192 8.41 14.87 -16.43
CA GLY A 192 7.44 15.07 -15.34
C GLY A 192 6.28 14.07 -15.40
N ALA A 193 5.25 14.30 -14.59
CA ALA A 193 4.05 13.47 -14.56
C ALA A 193 2.88 14.08 -15.35
N GLY A 194 1.93 13.22 -15.75
CA GLY A 194 0.74 13.60 -16.50
C GLY A 194 1.06 14.33 -17.81
N VAL A 195 0.53 15.54 -17.99
CA VAL A 195 0.72 16.33 -19.23
C VAL A 195 2.17 16.76 -19.46
N HIS A 196 3.01 16.72 -18.41
CA HIS A 196 4.43 17.05 -18.46
C HIS A 196 5.33 15.82 -18.70
N GLY A 197 4.72 14.64 -18.88
CA GLY A 197 5.39 13.35 -19.06
C GLY A 197 4.97 12.61 -20.31
N GLY A 198 5.23 11.31 -20.33
CA GLY A 198 4.87 10.42 -21.44
C GLY A 198 5.92 10.34 -22.55
N TYR A 199 7.13 10.86 -22.29
CA TYR A 199 8.26 10.78 -23.21
C TYR A 199 9.33 9.85 -22.64
N VAL A 200 10.01 9.12 -23.52
CA VAL A 200 11.20 8.36 -23.16
C VAL A 200 12.37 9.35 -23.04
N VAL A 201 12.83 9.61 -21.82
CA VAL A 201 13.92 10.56 -21.56
C VAL A 201 15.30 9.89 -21.64
N ALA A 202 15.37 8.61 -21.30
CA ALA A 202 16.56 7.79 -21.43
C ALA A 202 16.16 6.35 -21.80
N ALA A 203 16.91 5.72 -22.70
CA ALA A 203 16.76 4.31 -23.01
C ALA A 203 18.12 3.73 -23.42
N GLY A 204 18.55 2.65 -22.78
CA GLY A 204 19.83 2.02 -23.06
C GLY A 204 20.22 0.98 -22.03
N GLU A 205 21.35 0.30 -22.28
CA GLU A 205 21.98 -0.54 -21.27
C GLU A 205 22.27 0.28 -20.01
N THR A 206 21.82 -0.23 -18.87
CA THR A 206 21.84 0.48 -17.57
C THR A 206 23.25 0.93 -17.22
N ASP A 207 24.22 0.03 -17.35
CA ASP A 207 25.64 0.29 -17.13
C ASP A 207 26.20 1.44 -17.98
N LYS A 208 25.79 1.51 -19.25
CA LYS A 208 26.24 2.57 -20.17
C LYS A 208 25.61 3.90 -19.78
N LEU A 209 24.32 3.90 -19.45
CA LEU A 209 23.63 5.10 -18.98
C LEU A 209 24.26 5.62 -17.68
N LEU A 210 24.56 4.78 -16.70
CA LEU A 210 25.16 5.21 -15.43
C LEU A 210 26.57 5.82 -15.61
N LYS A 211 27.37 5.32 -16.55
CA LYS A 211 28.74 5.78 -16.83
C LYS A 211 28.84 7.04 -17.71
N GLN A 212 27.74 7.49 -18.32
CA GLN A 212 27.75 8.72 -19.12
C GLN A 212 28.07 9.96 -18.27
N LYS A 213 28.56 11.02 -18.93
CA LYS A 213 28.88 12.28 -18.25
C LYS A 213 27.63 12.85 -17.57
N LYS A 214 27.80 13.33 -16.34
CA LYS A 214 26.74 13.99 -15.57
C LYS A 214 26.10 15.13 -16.36
N GLY A 215 24.78 15.26 -16.29
CA GLY A 215 24.02 16.30 -17.00
C GLY A 215 23.89 16.16 -18.53
N THR A 216 24.29 15.04 -19.16
CA THR A 216 24.08 14.83 -20.62
C THR A 216 22.65 14.43 -20.97
N ILE A 217 21.94 13.78 -20.04
CA ILE A 217 20.57 13.32 -20.21
C ILE A 217 19.73 14.01 -19.14
N ASP A 218 18.62 14.63 -19.55
CA ASP A 218 17.64 15.24 -18.65
C ASP A 218 16.71 14.18 -18.04
N SER A 219 17.30 13.31 -17.23
CA SER A 219 16.63 12.21 -16.52
C SER A 219 16.77 12.43 -15.02
N LEU A 220 15.62 12.59 -14.35
CA LEU A 220 15.58 12.73 -12.90
C LEU A 220 16.08 11.45 -12.23
N THR A 221 15.69 10.29 -12.73
CA THR A 221 16.12 8.99 -12.17
C THR A 221 17.63 8.84 -12.25
N LEU A 222 18.26 9.10 -13.41
CA LEU A 222 19.73 9.05 -13.53
C LEU A 222 20.42 10.09 -12.66
N ALA A 223 19.82 11.27 -12.47
CA ALA A 223 20.37 12.29 -11.57
C ALA A 223 20.43 11.79 -10.11
N TYR A 224 19.40 11.06 -9.64
CA TYR A 224 19.42 10.43 -8.31
C TYR A 224 20.42 9.27 -8.23
N LEU A 225 20.40 8.34 -9.20
CA LEU A 225 21.28 7.16 -9.21
C LEU A 225 22.77 7.54 -9.29
N ARG A 226 23.13 8.63 -9.99
CA ARG A 226 24.51 9.13 -10.09
C ARG A 226 24.91 10.06 -8.93
N GLY A 227 24.02 10.33 -7.98
CA GLY A 227 24.23 11.27 -6.88
C GLY A 227 24.38 12.73 -7.33
N GLU A 228 23.80 13.12 -8.47
CA GLU A 228 23.63 14.54 -8.84
C GLU A 228 22.52 15.22 -8.02
N ARG A 229 21.52 14.43 -7.63
CA ARG A 229 20.50 14.77 -6.65
C ARG A 229 20.46 13.72 -5.55
N SER A 230 20.10 14.12 -4.34
CA SER A 230 19.91 13.22 -3.21
C SER A 230 18.90 13.81 -2.23
N ILE A 231 18.31 12.96 -1.38
CA ILE A 231 17.55 13.42 -0.23
C ILE A 231 18.55 13.58 0.92
N GLU A 232 18.78 14.82 1.34
CA GLU A 232 19.75 15.14 2.39
C GLU A 232 19.29 14.61 3.76
N VAL A 233 20.23 14.04 4.51
CA VAL A 233 20.00 13.69 5.91
C VAL A 233 19.85 14.97 6.74
N PRO A 234 18.83 15.08 7.62
CA PRO A 234 18.65 16.25 8.47
C PRO A 234 19.89 16.53 9.34
N LYS A 235 20.44 17.75 9.26
CA LYS A 235 21.64 18.16 10.02
C LYS A 235 21.45 18.06 11.55
N LYS A 236 20.21 18.21 12.02
CA LYS A 236 19.82 18.04 13.42
C LYS A 236 18.47 17.32 13.45
N ARG A 237 18.39 16.23 14.22
CA ARG A 237 17.13 15.54 14.50
C ARG A 237 16.34 16.28 15.57
N ARG A 238 15.02 16.21 15.48
CA ARG A 238 14.13 16.91 16.40
C ARG A 238 14.17 16.23 17.77
N SER A 239 14.42 17.02 18.81
CA SER A 239 14.48 16.54 20.19
C SER A 239 13.36 17.09 21.07
N ALA A 240 12.41 17.87 20.53
CA ALA A 240 11.32 18.45 21.30
C ALA A 240 10.57 17.37 22.09
N GLU A 241 10.35 17.63 23.38
CA GLU A 241 9.59 16.74 24.26
C GLU A 241 8.14 17.19 24.31
N GLN A 242 7.30 16.59 23.46
CA GLN A 242 5.85 16.79 23.49
C GLN A 242 5.12 15.63 24.20
N GLY A 243 5.84 14.90 25.05
CA GLY A 243 5.39 13.66 25.68
C GLY A 243 5.67 12.43 24.82
N THR A 244 5.28 11.27 25.36
CA THR A 244 5.51 9.95 24.77
C THR A 244 4.24 9.14 24.88
N LEU A 245 3.84 8.50 23.77
CA LEU A 245 2.79 7.50 23.77
C LEU A 245 3.40 6.15 24.16
N GLN A 246 2.86 5.50 25.19
CA GLN A 246 3.38 4.24 25.72
C GLN A 246 2.39 3.11 25.50
N VAL A 247 2.86 2.06 24.83
CA VAL A 247 2.16 0.80 24.66
C VAL A 247 2.86 -0.22 25.54
N ILE A 248 2.14 -0.79 26.50
CA ILE A 248 2.69 -1.76 27.47
C ILE A 248 2.00 -3.09 27.27
N GLY A 249 2.80 -4.15 27.10
CA GLY A 249 2.34 -5.52 26.95
C GLY A 249 1.47 -5.77 25.73
N ALA A 250 1.86 -5.24 24.56
CA ALA A 250 1.19 -5.51 23.30
C ALA A 250 1.26 -7.01 22.95
N THR A 251 0.10 -7.64 22.79
CA THR A 251 -0.05 -9.08 22.55
C THR A 251 -1.17 -9.31 21.53
N ILE A 252 -0.80 -9.59 20.29
CA ILE A 252 -1.70 -9.95 19.19
C ILE A 252 -0.88 -10.50 18.02
N HIS A 253 -1.40 -11.54 17.35
CA HIS A 253 -0.68 -12.26 16.30
C HIS A 253 0.70 -12.73 16.80
N ASN A 254 1.79 -12.29 16.17
CA ASN A 254 3.15 -12.59 16.58
C ASN A 254 3.74 -11.60 17.61
N LEU A 255 3.05 -10.50 17.93
CA LEU A 255 3.46 -9.62 19.03
C LEU A 255 3.23 -10.35 20.36
N ASN A 256 4.25 -10.43 21.18
CA ASN A 256 4.19 -11.10 22.48
C ASN A 256 4.73 -10.20 23.60
N ASN A 257 3.81 -9.61 24.38
CA ASN A 257 4.10 -8.76 25.54
C ASN A 257 5.14 -7.65 25.29
N GLN A 258 5.03 -6.94 24.16
CA GLN A 258 5.98 -5.90 23.78
C GLN A 258 5.68 -4.55 24.44
N ASN A 259 6.73 -3.87 24.91
CA ASN A 259 6.66 -2.53 25.49
C ASN A 259 7.30 -1.53 24.54
N ILE A 260 6.53 -0.57 24.05
CA ILE A 260 6.90 0.32 22.96
C ILE A 260 6.59 1.76 23.36
N GLU A 261 7.57 2.64 23.14
CA GLU A 261 7.51 4.07 23.44
C GLU A 261 7.63 4.84 22.14
N ILE A 262 6.67 5.72 21.87
CA ILE A 262 6.59 6.53 20.66
C ILE A 262 6.71 8.00 21.07
N PRO A 263 7.86 8.65 20.85
CA PRO A 263 8.02 10.07 21.17
C PRO A 263 7.15 10.94 20.27
N LEU A 264 6.46 11.91 20.86
CA LEU A 264 5.56 12.84 20.16
C LEU A 264 6.32 14.09 19.68
N GLY A 265 5.78 14.80 18.69
CA GLY A 265 6.40 15.97 18.07
C GLY A 265 7.54 15.64 17.10
N ARG A 266 7.57 14.41 16.58
CA ARG A 266 8.67 13.83 15.79
C ARG A 266 8.13 12.98 14.63
N ILE A 267 8.98 12.71 13.65
CA ILE A 267 8.77 11.64 12.66
C ILE A 267 9.31 10.34 13.27
N VAL A 268 8.42 9.39 13.57
CA VAL A 268 8.75 8.08 14.12
C VAL A 268 8.52 7.00 13.06
N ALA A 269 9.59 6.38 12.57
CA ALA A 269 9.51 5.29 11.60
C ALA A 269 9.42 3.93 12.30
N ILE A 270 8.47 3.10 11.87
CA ILE A 270 8.37 1.68 12.22
C ILE A 270 8.91 0.89 11.02
N THR A 271 10.02 0.18 11.23
CA THR A 271 10.75 -0.56 10.19
C THR A 271 10.93 -2.03 10.61
N GLY A 272 11.54 -2.82 9.73
CA GLY A 272 11.83 -4.24 9.94
C GLY A 272 11.33 -5.13 8.81
N VAL A 273 11.71 -6.40 8.81
CA VAL A 273 11.40 -7.36 7.74
C VAL A 273 9.89 -7.60 7.55
N SER A 274 9.48 -8.11 6.39
CA SER A 274 8.07 -8.44 6.12
C SER A 274 7.58 -9.52 7.10
N GLY A 275 6.37 -9.35 7.63
CA GLY A 275 5.83 -10.24 8.66
C GLY A 275 6.36 -10.02 10.10
N SER A 276 7.22 -9.02 10.36
CA SER A 276 7.77 -8.78 11.70
C SER A 276 6.77 -8.19 12.72
N GLY A 277 5.55 -7.82 12.29
CA GLY A 277 4.50 -7.28 13.15
C GLY A 277 4.30 -5.76 13.08
N LYS A 278 4.87 -5.07 12.08
CA LYS A 278 4.72 -3.62 11.86
C LYS A 278 3.26 -3.19 11.70
N SER A 279 2.54 -3.81 10.76
CA SER A 279 1.12 -3.52 10.50
C SER A 279 0.27 -3.85 11.72
N THR A 280 0.57 -4.95 12.43
CA THR A 280 -0.10 -5.31 13.68
C THR A 280 0.04 -4.20 14.73
N LEU A 281 1.26 -3.65 14.88
CA LEU A 281 1.50 -2.54 15.79
C LEU A 281 0.74 -1.27 15.38
N LEU A 282 0.75 -0.91 14.10
CA LEU A 282 0.09 0.33 13.63
C LEU A 282 -1.45 0.22 13.66
N TYR A 283 -2.02 -0.86 13.11
CA TYR A 283 -3.47 -1.00 12.94
C TYR A 283 -4.15 -1.56 14.19
N ASP A 284 -3.72 -2.72 14.66
CA ASP A 284 -4.43 -3.44 15.72
C ASP A 284 -4.11 -2.88 17.12
N VAL A 285 -2.93 -2.27 17.30
CA VAL A 285 -2.54 -1.69 18.58
C VAL A 285 -2.72 -0.18 18.59
N LEU A 286 -1.99 0.58 17.77
CA LEU A 286 -2.03 2.05 17.83
C LEU A 286 -3.39 2.59 17.35
N HIS A 287 -3.84 2.22 16.16
CA HIS A 287 -5.06 2.75 15.57
C HIS A 287 -6.32 2.35 16.35
N GLU A 288 -6.49 1.08 16.75
CA GLU A 288 -7.67 0.67 17.54
C GLU A 288 -7.76 1.44 18.87
N ASN A 289 -6.65 1.57 19.60
CA ASN A 289 -6.66 2.31 20.87
C ASN A 289 -6.88 3.81 20.66
N LEU A 290 -6.27 4.43 19.65
CA LEU A 290 -6.51 5.85 19.34
C LEU A 290 -7.95 6.10 18.88
N SER A 291 -8.51 5.21 18.05
CA SER A 291 -9.91 5.24 17.62
C SER A 291 -10.86 5.16 18.81
N ALA A 292 -10.62 4.22 19.73
CA ALA A 292 -11.40 4.10 20.96
C ALA A 292 -11.33 5.37 21.83
N ARG A 293 -10.24 6.14 21.82
CA ARG A 293 -10.12 7.37 22.60
C ARG A 293 -10.76 8.59 21.94
N PHE A 294 -10.58 8.74 20.63
CA PHE A 294 -10.86 9.99 19.91
C PHE A 294 -12.05 9.94 18.96
N ASP A 295 -12.43 8.77 18.43
CA ASP A 295 -13.58 8.68 17.54
C ASP A 295 -14.88 8.75 18.36
N ARG A 296 -15.74 9.72 18.04
CA ARG A 296 -17.03 9.91 18.71
C ARG A 296 -17.93 8.69 18.62
N ARG A 297 -17.79 7.88 17.55
CA ARG A 297 -18.61 6.68 17.33
C ARG A 297 -18.17 5.48 18.18
N TYR A 298 -16.87 5.37 18.47
CA TYR A 298 -16.28 4.23 19.16
C TYR A 298 -15.72 4.58 20.54
N ARG A 299 -16.04 5.78 21.03
CA ARG A 299 -15.46 6.34 22.25
C ARG A 299 -15.67 5.39 23.42
N SER A 300 -14.59 4.80 23.89
CA SER A 300 -14.59 3.85 25.01
C SER A 300 -13.26 3.91 25.76
N ASN A 301 -13.28 3.45 27.01
CA ASN A 301 -12.07 3.25 27.80
C ASN A 301 -11.49 1.84 27.63
N LYS A 302 -12.02 1.05 26.69
CA LYS A 302 -11.48 -0.28 26.40
C LYS A 302 -10.09 -0.13 25.82
N ILE A 303 -9.21 -1.00 26.27
CA ILE A 303 -7.85 -1.14 25.74
C ILE A 303 -7.87 -2.36 24.83
N PHE A 304 -7.29 -2.20 23.65
CA PHE A 304 -7.24 -3.23 22.62
C PHE A 304 -5.81 -3.76 22.50
N ASN A 305 -5.65 -5.09 22.51
CA ASN A 305 -4.42 -5.78 22.13
C ASN A 305 -3.14 -5.39 22.90
N CYS A 306 -3.26 -4.69 24.03
CA CYS A 306 -2.19 -4.38 24.95
C CYS A 306 -2.69 -4.30 26.39
N ALA A 307 -1.76 -4.38 27.36
CA ALA A 307 -2.10 -4.32 28.78
C ALA A 307 -2.38 -2.87 29.25
N LYS A 308 -1.60 -1.89 28.77
CA LYS A 308 -1.83 -0.47 29.05
C LYS A 308 -1.49 0.39 27.83
N PHE A 309 -2.25 1.45 27.66
CA PHE A 309 -2.06 2.47 26.62
C PHE A 309 -2.10 3.87 27.26
N LEU A 310 -0.94 4.50 27.40
CA LEU A 310 -0.73 5.75 28.16
C LEU A 310 -0.17 6.86 27.26
N GLY A 311 -0.32 8.13 27.65
CA GLY A 311 0.20 9.29 26.89
C GLY A 311 -0.72 9.77 25.75
N ALA A 312 -1.93 9.21 25.65
CA ALA A 312 -2.94 9.67 24.69
C ALA A 312 -3.45 11.08 25.05
N GLU A 313 -3.36 11.50 26.31
CA GLU A 313 -3.72 12.81 26.83
C GLU A 313 -2.90 13.97 26.21
N TYR A 314 -1.73 13.68 25.65
CA TYR A 314 -0.92 14.67 24.92
C TYR A 314 -1.49 14.97 23.53
N LEU A 315 -2.43 14.16 23.04
CA LEU A 315 -3.01 14.26 21.70
C LEU A 315 -4.44 14.80 21.75
N SER A 316 -4.83 15.54 20.70
CA SER A 316 -6.18 16.06 20.52
C SER A 316 -6.99 15.26 19.50
N ARG A 317 -6.30 14.61 18.55
CA ARG A 317 -6.87 13.93 17.39
C ARG A 317 -5.87 12.92 16.84
N TYR A 318 -6.38 11.91 16.15
CA TYR A 318 -5.57 11.06 15.28
C TYR A 318 -6.09 11.10 13.83
N VAL A 319 -5.22 10.78 12.89
CA VAL A 319 -5.55 10.57 11.48
C VAL A 319 -4.84 9.32 11.00
N LEU A 320 -5.57 8.37 10.42
CA LEU A 320 -5.02 7.22 9.72
C LEU A 320 -5.00 7.51 8.21
N VAL A 321 -3.84 7.33 7.59
CA VAL A 321 -3.63 7.41 6.15
C VAL A 321 -3.12 6.05 5.68
N ASP A 322 -4.06 5.19 5.32
CA ASP A 322 -3.83 3.85 4.79
C ASP A 322 -3.72 3.85 3.25
N GLN A 323 -3.38 2.68 2.69
CA GLN A 323 -3.31 2.46 1.24
C GLN A 323 -4.68 2.24 0.57
N SER A 324 -5.79 2.34 1.31
CA SER A 324 -7.12 2.12 0.73
C SER A 324 -7.43 3.14 -0.37
N PRO A 325 -8.11 2.76 -1.46
CA PRO A 325 -8.46 3.71 -2.52
C PRO A 325 -9.38 4.80 -1.97
N ILE A 326 -9.14 6.06 -2.37
CA ILE A 326 -9.97 7.22 -1.97
C ILE A 326 -11.46 7.01 -2.24
N GLY A 327 -11.77 6.33 -3.34
CA GLY A 327 -13.14 6.01 -3.70
C GLY A 327 -13.17 4.82 -4.63
N ARG A 328 -14.12 3.92 -4.38
CA ARG A 328 -14.39 2.76 -5.23
C ARG A 328 -15.34 3.08 -6.40
N THR A 329 -15.72 4.34 -6.56
CA THR A 329 -16.67 4.78 -7.59
C THR A 329 -16.15 5.99 -8.35
N PRO A 330 -16.57 6.19 -9.61
CA PRO A 330 -16.19 7.36 -10.40
C PRO A 330 -16.65 8.73 -9.86
N ARG A 331 -17.44 8.73 -8.78
CA ARG A 331 -17.96 9.94 -8.13
C ARG A 331 -16.94 10.65 -7.26
N SER A 332 -15.95 9.93 -6.75
CA SER A 332 -14.83 10.54 -6.03
C SER A 332 -13.81 11.05 -7.03
N ASN A 333 -13.29 12.26 -6.80
CA ASN A 333 -12.25 12.91 -7.61
C ASN A 333 -11.48 13.93 -6.75
N PRO A 334 -10.34 14.47 -7.21
CA PRO A 334 -9.56 15.45 -6.43
C PRO A 334 -10.37 16.62 -5.89
N ALA A 335 -11.29 17.17 -6.70
CA ALA A 335 -12.09 18.32 -6.29
C ALA A 335 -13.11 18.00 -5.19
N THR A 336 -13.76 16.84 -5.25
CA THR A 336 -14.72 16.40 -4.22
C THR A 336 -14.01 15.98 -2.94
N TYR A 337 -12.88 15.28 -3.05
CA TYR A 337 -12.15 14.77 -1.90
C TYR A 337 -11.52 15.87 -1.06
N THR A 338 -10.92 16.88 -1.70
CA THR A 338 -10.39 18.07 -1.00
C THR A 338 -11.48 19.02 -0.49
N GLY A 339 -12.74 18.79 -0.89
CA GLY A 339 -13.86 19.69 -0.60
C GLY A 339 -13.85 21.00 -1.40
N ALA A 340 -12.91 21.20 -2.34
CA ALA A 340 -12.87 22.37 -3.21
C ALA A 340 -14.13 22.48 -4.09
N PHE A 341 -14.69 21.34 -4.50
CA PHE A 341 -15.84 21.30 -5.41
C PHE A 341 -17.10 21.93 -4.82
N SER A 342 -17.27 21.94 -3.49
CA SER A 342 -18.42 22.62 -2.86
C SER A 342 -18.37 24.12 -3.09
N HIS A 343 -17.20 24.73 -2.85
CA HIS A 343 -16.97 26.16 -3.09
C HIS A 343 -17.06 26.51 -4.57
N ILE A 344 -16.53 25.66 -5.45
CA ILE A 344 -16.66 25.85 -6.90
C ILE A 344 -18.14 25.87 -7.32
N ARG A 345 -18.97 24.96 -6.81
CA ARG A 345 -20.41 24.93 -7.14
C ARG A 345 -21.14 26.18 -6.64
N GLU A 346 -20.75 26.73 -5.50
CA GLU A 346 -21.30 28.00 -4.98
C GLU A 346 -20.97 29.17 -5.91
N LEU A 347 -19.74 29.23 -6.45
CA LEU A 347 -19.36 30.25 -7.44
C LEU A 347 -20.19 30.16 -8.72
N PHE A 348 -20.44 28.95 -9.23
CA PHE A 348 -21.28 28.76 -10.41
C PHE A 348 -22.74 29.15 -10.15
N ALA A 349 -23.29 28.81 -8.99
CA ALA A 349 -24.63 29.24 -8.58
C ALA A 349 -24.77 30.76 -8.41
N ALA A 350 -23.66 31.44 -8.09
CA ALA A 350 -23.63 32.89 -7.97
C ALA A 350 -23.56 33.65 -9.32
N THR A 351 -23.36 32.96 -10.45
CA THR A 351 -23.33 33.59 -11.78
C THR A 351 -24.70 34.13 -12.19
N GLU A 352 -24.72 35.16 -13.05
CA GLU A 352 -25.94 35.82 -13.52
C GLU A 352 -26.93 34.84 -14.15
N LEU A 353 -26.48 34.03 -15.12
CA LEU A 353 -27.34 33.05 -15.80
C LEU A 353 -27.91 32.00 -14.84
N ALA A 354 -27.13 31.55 -13.85
CA ALA A 354 -27.62 30.61 -12.84
C ALA A 354 -28.68 31.25 -11.94
N ARG A 355 -28.47 32.51 -11.52
CA ARG A 355 -29.43 33.26 -10.70
C ARG A 355 -30.75 33.53 -11.43
N VAL A 356 -30.69 33.95 -12.69
CA VAL A 356 -31.89 34.16 -13.54
C VAL A 356 -32.70 32.87 -13.69
N ARG A 357 -32.03 31.72 -13.77
CA ARG A 357 -32.67 30.39 -13.87
C ARG A 357 -33.07 29.79 -12.51
N GLY A 358 -32.81 30.47 -11.39
CA GLY A 358 -33.10 29.97 -10.04
C GLY A 358 -32.27 28.74 -9.65
N TRP A 359 -31.09 28.54 -10.24
CA TRP A 359 -30.26 27.36 -10.02
C TRP A 359 -29.31 27.53 -8.85
N GLY A 360 -29.51 26.74 -7.80
CA GLY A 360 -28.59 26.65 -6.66
C GLY A 360 -27.38 25.73 -6.90
N PRO A 361 -26.47 25.62 -5.92
CA PRO A 361 -25.25 24.80 -6.02
C PRO A 361 -25.50 23.31 -6.31
N GLY A 362 -26.70 22.81 -6.01
CA GLY A 362 -27.11 21.44 -6.32
C GLY A 362 -27.16 21.14 -7.82
N ARG A 363 -27.51 22.12 -8.67
CA ARG A 363 -27.54 21.95 -10.14
C ARG A 363 -26.16 21.60 -10.70
N PHE A 364 -25.10 22.16 -10.12
CA PHE A 364 -23.71 21.95 -10.53
C PHE A 364 -23.05 20.75 -9.85
N SER A 365 -23.83 19.92 -9.14
CA SER A 365 -23.34 18.67 -8.55
C SER A 365 -23.66 17.49 -9.45
N PHE A 366 -22.63 16.75 -9.87
CA PHE A 366 -22.84 15.48 -10.60
C PHE A 366 -23.37 14.36 -9.68
N ASN A 367 -23.37 14.55 -8.36
CA ASN A 367 -23.88 13.57 -7.40
C ASN A 367 -25.38 13.71 -7.12
N VAL A 368 -26.00 14.84 -7.49
CA VAL A 368 -27.40 15.17 -7.16
C VAL A 368 -28.24 15.22 -8.44
N ARG A 369 -29.48 14.74 -8.36
CA ARG A 369 -30.46 14.88 -9.46
C ARG A 369 -30.73 16.35 -9.73
N GLY A 370 -30.97 16.69 -11.00
CA GLY A 370 -31.27 18.06 -11.41
C GLY A 370 -30.41 18.48 -12.58
N GLY A 371 -29.10 18.64 -12.40
CA GLY A 371 -28.19 19.10 -13.47
C GLY A 371 -27.22 18.06 -14.02
N ARG A 372 -27.13 16.88 -13.41
CA ARG A 372 -26.30 15.76 -13.88
C ARG A 372 -26.91 15.04 -15.07
N CYS A 373 -26.08 14.36 -15.86
CA CYS A 373 -26.56 13.45 -16.89
C CYS A 373 -27.25 12.24 -16.23
N GLU A 374 -28.54 12.02 -16.49
CA GLU A 374 -29.29 10.92 -15.87
C GLU A 374 -28.94 9.55 -16.46
N ALA A 375 -28.49 9.48 -17.71
CA ALA A 375 -28.10 8.21 -18.34
C ALA A 375 -26.92 7.52 -17.63
N CYS A 376 -25.92 8.29 -17.19
CA CYS A 376 -24.80 7.77 -16.38
C CYS A 376 -24.93 8.12 -14.89
N GLN A 377 -26.05 8.72 -14.48
CA GLN A 377 -26.27 9.25 -13.13
C GLN A 377 -25.11 10.13 -12.61
N GLY A 378 -24.51 10.91 -13.51
CA GLY A 378 -23.38 11.80 -13.23
C GLY A 378 -21.99 11.14 -13.15
N ASN A 379 -21.88 9.82 -13.37
CA ASN A 379 -20.58 9.14 -13.35
C ASN A 379 -19.71 9.51 -14.57
N GLY A 380 -20.31 9.92 -15.68
CA GLY A 380 -19.62 10.15 -16.97
C GLY A 380 -19.25 8.86 -17.70
N MET A 381 -19.12 7.74 -16.97
CA MET A 381 -18.85 6.41 -17.48
C MET A 381 -20.02 5.46 -17.22
N VAL A 382 -20.11 4.39 -17.99
CA VAL A 382 -21.01 3.24 -17.79
C VAL A 382 -20.14 2.00 -17.60
N ALA A 383 -20.46 1.19 -16.59
CA ALA A 383 -19.78 -0.07 -16.33
C ALA A 383 -20.30 -1.15 -17.27
N VAL A 384 -19.39 -1.85 -17.94
CA VAL A 384 -19.67 -2.99 -18.82
C VAL A 384 -19.08 -4.23 -18.16
N GLU A 385 -19.96 -5.12 -17.70
CA GLU A 385 -19.54 -6.41 -17.15
C GLU A 385 -19.06 -7.34 -18.27
N MET A 386 -17.91 -7.96 -18.04
CA MET A 386 -17.32 -8.96 -18.94
C MET A 386 -17.31 -10.30 -18.21
N HIS A 387 -17.56 -11.41 -18.91
CA HIS A 387 -17.71 -12.73 -18.26
C HIS A 387 -16.42 -13.27 -17.63
N PHE A 388 -15.25 -12.96 -18.22
CA PHE A 388 -13.95 -13.51 -17.79
C PHE A 388 -12.89 -12.43 -17.53
N LEU A 389 -13.20 -11.17 -17.82
CA LEU A 389 -12.31 -10.04 -17.65
C LEU A 389 -12.85 -9.10 -16.59
N PRO A 390 -12.00 -8.29 -15.94
CA PRO A 390 -12.46 -7.24 -15.05
C PRO A 390 -13.45 -6.29 -15.75
N THR A 391 -14.44 -5.81 -15.00
CA THR A 391 -15.42 -4.83 -15.47
C THR A 391 -14.71 -3.62 -16.06
N VAL A 392 -15.11 -3.22 -17.28
CA VAL A 392 -14.53 -2.08 -18.00
C VAL A 392 -15.48 -0.89 -17.93
N TYR A 393 -14.94 0.32 -17.78
CA TYR A 393 -15.72 1.55 -17.78
C TYR A 393 -15.60 2.25 -19.13
N VAL A 394 -16.73 2.46 -19.81
CA VAL A 394 -16.77 3.15 -21.11
C VAL A 394 -17.41 4.54 -20.97
N PRO A 395 -16.99 5.54 -21.75
CA PRO A 395 -17.63 6.85 -21.78
C PRO A 395 -19.13 6.74 -22.07
N CYS A 396 -19.94 7.50 -21.32
CA CYS A 396 -21.39 7.52 -21.51
C CYS A 396 -21.74 8.09 -22.90
N GLY A 397 -22.47 7.33 -23.72
CA GLY A 397 -22.89 7.76 -25.07
C GLY A 397 -23.78 9.01 -25.11
N VAL A 398 -24.44 9.38 -23.99
CA VAL A 398 -25.34 10.54 -23.94
C VAL A 398 -24.61 11.85 -23.63
N CYS A 399 -23.74 11.85 -22.63
CA CYS A 399 -22.99 13.05 -22.23
C CYS A 399 -21.54 13.07 -22.72
N ALA A 400 -21.08 12.02 -23.39
CA ALA A 400 -19.70 11.84 -23.83
C ALA A 400 -18.68 12.10 -22.70
N GLY A 401 -18.95 11.55 -21.51
CA GLY A 401 -18.07 11.72 -20.34
C GLY A 401 -18.30 13.01 -19.53
N ARG A 402 -19.11 13.97 -20.01
CA ARG A 402 -19.23 15.31 -19.39
C ARG A 402 -19.94 15.35 -18.04
N ARG A 403 -20.61 14.28 -17.62
CA ARG A 403 -21.33 14.14 -16.32
C ARG A 403 -22.56 15.04 -16.13
N PHE A 404 -22.75 16.06 -16.95
CA PHE A 404 -23.84 17.04 -16.83
C PHE A 404 -24.78 17.03 -18.05
N GLN A 405 -25.97 17.60 -17.87
CA GLN A 405 -26.90 17.90 -18.97
C GLN A 405 -26.41 19.12 -19.77
N LYS A 406 -26.88 19.27 -21.01
CA LYS A 406 -26.45 20.34 -21.91
C LYS A 406 -26.76 21.72 -21.32
N GLU A 407 -27.94 21.88 -20.72
CA GLU A 407 -28.44 23.14 -20.15
C GLU A 407 -27.60 23.58 -18.95
N THR A 408 -27.09 22.63 -18.17
CA THR A 408 -26.19 22.92 -17.03
C THR A 408 -24.84 23.46 -17.52
N LEU A 409 -24.36 23.00 -18.68
CA LEU A 409 -23.09 23.39 -19.27
C LEU A 409 -23.14 24.75 -19.99
N GLU A 410 -24.32 25.37 -20.13
CA GLU A 410 -24.47 26.72 -20.67
C GLU A 410 -23.97 27.79 -19.68
N VAL A 411 -24.06 27.51 -18.37
CA VAL A 411 -23.58 28.43 -17.34
C VAL A 411 -22.05 28.43 -17.30
N ARG A 412 -21.47 29.63 -17.39
CA ARG A 412 -20.03 29.83 -17.43
C ARG A 412 -19.58 30.74 -16.29
N PHE A 413 -18.49 30.36 -15.64
CA PHE A 413 -17.72 31.19 -14.73
C PHE A 413 -16.39 31.53 -15.40
N GLN A 414 -16.06 32.82 -15.53
CA GLN A 414 -14.87 33.31 -16.25
C GLN A 414 -14.65 32.60 -17.61
N LYS A 415 -15.72 32.58 -18.44
CA LYS A 415 -15.77 31.96 -19.77
C LYS A 415 -15.71 30.43 -19.83
N LYS A 416 -15.58 29.72 -18.71
CA LYS A 416 -15.56 28.25 -18.67
C LYS A 416 -16.77 27.66 -17.96
N ASN A 417 -17.31 26.57 -18.49
CA ASN A 417 -18.39 25.83 -17.83
C ASN A 417 -17.85 24.89 -16.74
N ILE A 418 -18.75 24.29 -15.95
CA ILE A 418 -18.37 23.46 -14.81
C ILE A 418 -17.56 22.21 -15.20
N TYR A 419 -17.83 21.63 -16.38
CA TYR A 419 -17.08 20.48 -16.88
C TYR A 419 -15.67 20.89 -17.32
N GLU A 420 -15.54 22.01 -18.04
CA GLU A 420 -14.24 22.55 -18.45
C GLU A 420 -13.35 22.91 -17.25
N VAL A 421 -13.95 23.34 -16.13
CA VAL A 421 -13.23 23.53 -14.86
C VAL A 421 -12.78 22.20 -14.27
N LEU A 422 -13.61 21.16 -14.31
CA LEU A 422 -13.24 19.82 -13.84
C LEU A 422 -12.15 19.16 -14.71
N GLU A 423 -12.05 19.54 -15.99
CA GLU A 423 -11.00 19.04 -16.89
C GLU A 423 -9.65 19.74 -16.73
N MET A 424 -9.59 20.86 -16.00
CA MET A 424 -8.32 21.53 -15.70
C MET A 424 -7.42 20.65 -14.84
N THR A 425 -6.12 20.75 -15.06
CA THR A 425 -5.15 20.26 -14.11
C THR A 425 -5.23 21.06 -12.81
N VAL A 426 -4.76 20.50 -11.69
CA VAL A 426 -4.66 21.22 -10.42
C VAL A 426 -3.83 22.49 -10.58
N GLU A 427 -2.75 22.44 -11.37
CA GLU A 427 -1.89 23.60 -11.67
C GLU A 427 -2.64 24.71 -12.41
N GLU A 428 -3.40 24.37 -13.44
CA GLU A 428 -4.23 25.31 -14.18
C GLU A 428 -5.34 25.89 -13.30
N ALA A 429 -6.01 25.03 -12.53
CA ALA A 429 -7.09 25.43 -11.65
C ALA A 429 -6.62 26.35 -10.52
N GLN A 430 -5.43 26.12 -9.97
CA GLN A 430 -4.87 26.99 -8.93
C GLN A 430 -4.63 28.40 -9.48
N LYS A 431 -4.06 28.52 -10.69
CA LYS A 431 -3.90 29.81 -11.38
C LYS A 431 -5.25 30.47 -11.65
N PHE A 432 -6.25 29.70 -12.08
CA PHE A 432 -7.61 30.17 -12.37
C PHE A 432 -8.36 30.66 -11.11
N PHE A 433 -8.17 29.99 -9.97
CA PHE A 433 -8.83 30.32 -8.70
C PHE A 433 -7.96 31.13 -7.72
N LYS A 434 -6.83 31.69 -8.18
CA LYS A 434 -5.86 32.42 -7.34
C LYS A 434 -6.49 33.49 -6.45
N ASN A 435 -7.52 34.18 -6.94
CA ASN A 435 -8.20 35.26 -6.21
C ASN A 435 -9.33 34.78 -5.28
N ILE A 436 -9.48 33.46 -5.11
CA ILE A 436 -10.51 32.85 -4.27
C ILE A 436 -9.81 31.99 -3.21
N PRO A 437 -9.43 32.57 -2.06
CA PRO A 437 -8.56 31.91 -1.07
C PRO A 437 -9.05 30.53 -0.66
N VAL A 438 -10.35 30.40 -0.42
CA VAL A 438 -10.97 29.13 0.01
C VAL A 438 -10.75 27.98 -0.99
N VAL A 439 -10.71 28.28 -2.30
CA VAL A 439 -10.40 27.26 -3.32
C VAL A 439 -8.90 27.15 -3.51
N ASN A 440 -8.21 28.29 -3.64
CA ASN A 440 -6.77 28.37 -3.87
C ASN A 440 -5.96 27.59 -2.82
N ASP A 441 -6.27 27.73 -1.53
CA ASP A 441 -5.51 27.09 -0.46
C ASP A 441 -5.57 25.55 -0.57
N ARG A 442 -6.72 24.99 -0.98
CA ARG A 442 -6.89 23.55 -1.20
C ARG A 442 -6.16 23.06 -2.45
N LEU A 443 -6.12 23.86 -3.50
CA LEU A 443 -5.39 23.51 -4.71
C LEU A 443 -3.88 23.66 -4.52
N GLN A 444 -3.45 24.65 -3.73
CA GLN A 444 -2.06 24.83 -3.36
C GLN A 444 -1.54 23.64 -2.55
N THR A 445 -2.33 23.07 -1.63
CA THR A 445 -1.88 21.85 -0.94
C THR A 445 -1.72 20.66 -1.89
N LEU A 446 -2.58 20.53 -2.92
CA LEU A 446 -2.39 19.50 -3.96
C LEU A 446 -1.12 19.75 -4.80
N LEU A 447 -0.78 21.01 -5.09
CA LEU A 447 0.49 21.35 -5.77
C LEU A 447 1.71 21.07 -4.89
N ASP A 448 1.64 21.44 -3.62
CA ASP A 448 2.71 21.20 -2.64
C ASP A 448 3.04 19.71 -2.50
N VAL A 449 2.06 18.83 -2.74
CA VAL A 449 2.24 17.37 -2.75
C VAL A 449 2.57 16.77 -4.12
N GLY A 450 2.85 17.61 -5.12
CA GLY A 450 3.26 17.16 -6.44
C GLY A 450 2.12 16.65 -7.32
N LEU A 451 0.85 16.82 -6.93
CA LEU A 451 -0.31 16.37 -7.69
C LEU A 451 -0.83 17.41 -8.70
N GLY A 452 0.04 18.31 -9.14
CA GLY A 452 -0.31 19.43 -10.04
C GLY A 452 -0.86 18.99 -11.41
N TYR A 453 -0.43 17.82 -11.88
CA TYR A 453 -0.79 17.28 -13.18
C TYR A 453 -2.16 16.59 -13.22
N LEU A 454 -2.74 16.25 -12.06
CA LEU A 454 -4.04 15.59 -11.99
C LEU A 454 -5.15 16.54 -12.43
N LYS A 455 -6.15 16.01 -13.13
CA LYS A 455 -7.36 16.80 -13.44
C LYS A 455 -8.29 16.85 -12.23
N LEU A 456 -8.92 17.99 -11.96
CA LEU A 456 -9.85 18.16 -10.83
C LEU A 456 -10.99 17.13 -10.79
N GLY A 457 -11.49 16.75 -11.97
CA GLY A 457 -12.57 15.80 -12.19
C GLY A 457 -12.12 14.35 -12.40
N GLN A 458 -10.80 14.08 -12.41
CA GLN A 458 -10.25 12.75 -12.64
C GLN A 458 -10.83 11.74 -11.66
N SER A 459 -11.22 10.58 -12.17
CA SER A 459 -11.85 9.56 -11.35
C SER A 459 -10.88 9.03 -10.29
N ALA A 460 -11.32 8.92 -9.04
CA ALA A 460 -10.51 8.34 -7.97
C ALA A 460 -10.13 6.87 -8.22
N THR A 461 -10.90 6.14 -9.05
CA THR A 461 -10.58 4.75 -9.43
C THR A 461 -9.43 4.65 -10.42
N THR A 462 -9.03 5.76 -11.04
CA THR A 462 -7.91 5.84 -11.98
C THR A 462 -6.65 6.39 -11.33
N LEU A 463 -6.71 6.72 -10.04
CA LEU A 463 -5.55 7.22 -9.31
C LEU A 463 -4.66 6.05 -8.88
N SER A 464 -3.35 6.24 -8.93
CA SER A 464 -2.40 5.29 -8.35
C SER A 464 -2.51 5.28 -6.81
N GLY A 465 -1.94 4.26 -6.17
CA GLY A 465 -1.87 4.19 -4.70
C GLY A 465 -1.18 5.41 -4.10
N GLY A 466 -0.01 5.77 -4.62
CA GLY A 466 0.77 6.94 -4.19
C GLY A 466 0.06 8.28 -4.46
N GLU A 467 -0.65 8.43 -5.59
CA GLU A 467 -1.50 9.60 -5.83
C GLU A 467 -2.63 9.71 -4.81
N ALA A 468 -3.28 8.59 -4.54
CA ALA A 468 -4.39 8.54 -3.60
C ALA A 468 -3.93 8.92 -2.18
N GLN A 469 -2.78 8.42 -1.76
CA GLN A 469 -2.20 8.70 -0.47
C GLN A 469 -1.76 10.16 -0.32
N ARG A 470 -1.06 10.71 -1.32
CA ARG A 470 -0.68 12.13 -1.33
C ARG A 470 -1.89 13.04 -1.26
N MET A 471 -3.01 12.67 -1.90
CA MET A 471 -4.26 13.42 -1.80
C MET A 471 -4.90 13.31 -0.41
N LYS A 472 -4.83 12.16 0.26
CA LYS A 472 -5.24 12.03 1.68
C LYS A 472 -4.46 12.99 2.57
N ILE A 473 -3.14 13.03 2.43
CA ILE A 473 -2.26 13.91 3.20
C ILE A 473 -2.56 15.39 2.89
N ALA A 474 -2.70 15.74 1.60
CA ALA A 474 -3.03 17.10 1.17
C ALA A 474 -4.36 17.62 1.76
N SER A 475 -5.33 16.71 1.96
CA SER A 475 -6.64 17.04 2.55
C SER A 475 -6.58 17.37 4.05
N GLU A 476 -5.51 17.01 4.74
CA GLU A 476 -5.28 17.38 6.14
C GLU A 476 -4.44 18.67 6.26
N LEU A 477 -3.53 18.93 5.31
CA LEU A 477 -2.67 20.13 5.35
C LEU A 477 -3.42 21.47 5.31
N TYR A 478 -4.55 21.55 4.61
CA TYR A 478 -5.28 22.82 4.49
C TYR A 478 -6.12 23.15 5.74
N ARG A 479 -6.33 22.19 6.65
CA ARG A 479 -7.19 22.40 7.82
C ARG A 479 -6.50 23.37 8.79
N PRO A 480 -7.11 24.53 9.11
CA PRO A 480 -6.53 25.45 10.08
C PRO A 480 -6.55 24.83 11.49
N LEU A 481 -5.54 25.18 12.30
CA LEU A 481 -5.51 24.93 13.76
C LEU A 481 -5.39 23.46 14.22
N THR A 482 -4.90 22.54 13.39
CA THR A 482 -4.59 21.17 13.84
C THR A 482 -3.22 21.12 14.52
N THR A 483 -3.20 21.20 15.85
CA THR A 483 -2.03 20.92 16.69
C THR A 483 -2.30 19.68 17.54
N ARG A 484 -1.24 19.00 18.02
CA ARG A 484 -1.34 17.77 18.82
C ARG A 484 -2.10 16.65 18.11
N THR A 485 -2.04 16.61 16.78
CA THR A 485 -2.59 15.50 15.98
C THR A 485 -1.50 14.48 15.74
N ILE A 486 -1.81 13.18 15.91
CA ILE A 486 -0.95 12.09 15.47
C ILE A 486 -1.40 11.57 14.10
N TYR A 487 -0.50 11.53 13.14
CA TYR A 487 -0.73 10.95 11.81
C TYR A 487 -0.11 9.56 11.77
N LEU A 488 -0.90 8.55 11.44
CA LEU A 488 -0.47 7.16 11.22
C LEU A 488 -0.45 6.92 9.70
N LEU A 489 0.73 6.67 9.13
CA LEU A 489 0.92 6.45 7.70
C LEU A 489 1.43 5.03 7.46
N ASP A 490 0.84 4.34 6.49
CA ASP A 490 1.26 3.00 6.08
C ASP A 490 1.94 3.06 4.71
N GLU A 491 3.26 2.82 4.71
CA GLU A 491 4.17 2.82 3.55
C GLU A 491 3.86 3.91 2.50
N PRO A 492 3.95 5.20 2.87
CA PRO A 492 3.57 6.29 1.98
C PRO A 492 4.48 6.53 0.79
N THR A 493 5.60 5.80 0.68
CA THR A 493 6.48 5.84 -0.50
C THR A 493 6.20 4.76 -1.53
N VAL A 494 5.21 3.90 -1.32
CA VAL A 494 4.80 2.90 -2.33
C VAL A 494 4.44 3.62 -3.64
N GLY A 495 5.10 3.21 -4.73
CA GLY A 495 4.95 3.79 -6.04
C GLY A 495 5.37 5.25 -6.18
N LEU A 496 6.28 5.72 -5.33
CA LEU A 496 6.84 7.08 -5.45
C LEU A 496 8.29 7.05 -5.94
N HIS A 497 8.55 7.85 -6.97
CA HIS A 497 9.90 8.18 -7.42
C HIS A 497 10.65 8.99 -6.34
N TYR A 498 12.00 8.99 -6.35
CA TYR A 498 12.84 9.70 -5.37
C TYR A 498 12.46 11.18 -5.17
N GLU A 499 12.15 11.88 -6.25
CA GLU A 499 11.73 13.28 -6.22
C GLU A 499 10.38 13.46 -5.48
N ASP A 500 9.45 12.50 -5.64
CA ASP A 500 8.18 12.50 -4.92
C ASP A 500 8.36 12.16 -3.44
N VAL A 501 9.29 11.26 -3.10
CA VAL A 501 9.69 10.98 -1.71
C VAL A 501 10.23 12.25 -1.04
N ARG A 502 11.06 13.03 -1.75
CA ARG A 502 11.57 14.32 -1.27
C ARG A 502 10.43 15.30 -0.98
N HIS A 503 9.43 15.39 -1.86
CA HIS A 503 8.24 16.22 -1.64
C HIS A 503 7.43 15.75 -0.43
N LEU A 504 7.21 14.43 -0.30
CA LEU A 504 6.53 13.83 0.84
C LEU A 504 7.21 14.19 2.17
N LEU A 505 8.53 14.04 2.27
CA LEU A 505 9.28 14.40 3.47
C LEU A 505 9.13 15.88 3.83
N ALA A 506 9.19 16.79 2.84
CA ALA A 506 8.97 18.21 3.07
C ALA A 506 7.56 18.53 3.63
N ILE A 507 6.56 17.71 3.28
CA ILE A 507 5.20 17.83 3.81
C ILE A 507 5.11 17.32 5.24
N LEU A 508 5.71 16.18 5.53
CA LEU A 508 5.77 15.65 6.89
C LEU A 508 6.46 16.65 7.82
N ASP A 509 7.54 17.29 7.35
CA ASP A 509 8.22 18.36 8.07
C ASP A 509 7.29 19.55 8.37
N LYS A 510 6.47 19.97 7.40
CA LYS A 510 5.45 21.02 7.61
C LYS A 510 4.40 20.60 8.66
N LEU A 511 4.00 19.32 8.69
CA LEU A 511 3.07 18.80 9.71
C LEU A 511 3.68 18.84 11.11
N ILE A 512 4.93 18.38 11.25
CA ILE A 512 5.66 18.39 12.53
C ILE A 512 5.90 19.83 13.02
N ALA A 513 6.26 20.75 12.12
CA ALA A 513 6.47 22.16 12.46
C ALA A 513 5.22 22.84 13.06
N ARG A 514 4.02 22.34 12.75
CA ARG A 514 2.74 22.78 13.36
C ARG A 514 2.48 22.16 14.75
N GLY A 515 3.41 21.38 15.31
CA GLY A 515 3.26 20.70 16.59
C GLY A 515 2.42 19.43 16.52
N ASN A 516 2.58 18.66 15.43
CA ASN A 516 1.97 17.35 15.26
C ASN A 516 3.02 16.24 15.37
N SER A 517 2.55 15.00 15.43
CA SER A 517 3.39 13.79 15.45
C SER A 517 3.09 12.95 14.22
N VAL A 518 4.10 12.29 13.65
CA VAL A 518 3.95 11.40 12.50
C VAL A 518 4.54 10.04 12.89
N VAL A 519 3.74 8.98 12.78
CA VAL A 519 4.18 7.59 12.88
C VAL A 519 3.99 6.96 11.51
N ILE A 520 5.04 6.37 10.97
CA ILE A 520 5.09 5.90 9.59
C ILE A 520 5.64 4.48 9.56
N ILE A 521 4.93 3.53 8.95
CA ILE A 521 5.54 2.26 8.54
C ILE A 521 6.30 2.52 7.25
N GLU A 522 7.58 2.17 7.21
CA GLU A 522 8.38 2.32 6.00
C GLU A 522 9.45 1.25 5.87
N HIS A 523 9.80 1.01 4.60
CA HIS A 523 10.93 0.20 4.16
C HIS A 523 11.94 1.02 3.35
N ASN A 524 11.53 2.20 2.86
CA ASN A 524 12.40 3.07 2.08
C ASN A 524 13.45 3.74 2.97
N MET A 525 14.73 3.43 2.70
CA MET A 525 15.86 3.96 3.47
C MET A 525 15.99 5.48 3.39
N GLU A 526 15.52 6.11 2.32
CA GLU A 526 15.51 7.57 2.17
C GLU A 526 14.56 8.24 3.17
N VAL A 527 13.47 7.56 3.55
CA VAL A 527 12.57 8.06 4.59
C VAL A 527 13.10 7.73 5.98
N ILE A 528 13.59 6.51 6.18
CA ILE A 528 14.09 6.04 7.48
C ILE A 528 15.28 6.90 7.93
N LYS A 529 16.21 7.26 7.02
CA LYS A 529 17.34 8.13 7.36
C LYS A 529 16.92 9.55 7.75
N CYS A 530 15.77 10.01 7.28
CA CYS A 530 15.19 11.32 7.60
C CYS A 530 14.31 11.32 8.86
N ALA A 531 13.95 10.14 9.40
CA ALA A 531 13.15 10.02 10.62
C ALA A 531 13.91 10.52 11.87
N ASP A 532 13.19 11.04 12.86
CA ASP A 532 13.79 11.49 14.12
C ASP A 532 13.99 10.33 15.11
N TRP A 533 13.14 9.31 15.01
CA TRP A 533 13.16 8.10 15.82
C TRP A 533 12.75 6.89 14.98
N VAL A 534 13.35 5.75 15.26
CA VAL A 534 13.11 4.50 14.55
C VAL A 534 12.82 3.40 15.56
N ILE A 535 11.83 2.57 15.25
CA ILE A 535 11.47 1.37 15.99
C ILE A 535 11.61 0.21 15.00
N ASP A 536 12.66 -0.59 15.17
CA ASP A 536 12.98 -1.72 14.30
C ASP A 536 12.34 -3.01 14.84
N MET A 537 11.46 -3.61 14.05
CA MET A 537 10.68 -4.81 14.39
C MET A 537 11.30 -6.05 13.75
N GLY A 538 11.43 -7.14 14.50
CA GLY A 538 12.03 -8.39 13.99
C GLY A 538 12.31 -9.38 15.11
N PRO A 539 13.44 -10.12 15.06
CA PRO A 539 14.47 -10.11 14.01
C PRO A 539 14.00 -10.69 12.67
N GLU A 540 13.09 -11.66 12.69
CA GLU A 540 12.54 -12.31 11.50
C GLU A 540 11.05 -11.98 11.29
N GLY A 541 10.45 -12.55 10.24
CA GLY A 541 9.00 -12.52 10.02
C GLY A 541 8.26 -13.67 10.73
N GLY A 542 6.95 -13.53 10.92
CA GLY A 542 6.10 -14.58 11.49
C GLY A 542 6.43 -14.85 12.97
N ASP A 543 6.50 -16.12 13.35
CA ASP A 543 6.75 -16.54 14.75
C ASP A 543 8.16 -16.20 15.25
N GLY A 544 9.12 -16.01 14.34
CA GLY A 544 10.46 -15.51 14.65
C GLY A 544 10.52 -14.00 14.87
N GLY A 545 9.42 -13.28 14.63
CA GLY A 545 9.33 -11.83 14.72
C GLY A 545 8.61 -11.31 15.96
N GLY A 546 7.97 -10.16 15.81
CA GLY A 546 7.09 -9.58 16.81
C GLY A 546 7.80 -8.97 18.02
N LYS A 547 9.11 -8.70 17.91
CA LYS A 547 9.91 -8.05 18.94
C LYS A 547 10.52 -6.76 18.43
N VAL A 548 10.74 -5.81 19.34
CA VAL A 548 11.57 -4.63 19.05
C VAL A 548 13.04 -5.06 19.12
N VAL A 549 13.72 -5.07 17.99
CA VAL A 549 15.14 -5.43 17.86
C VAL A 549 16.02 -4.27 18.31
N ALA A 550 15.68 -3.06 17.86
CA ALA A 550 16.39 -1.84 18.18
C ALA A 550 15.41 -0.65 18.18
N LYS A 551 15.70 0.36 19.01
CA LYS A 551 14.97 1.64 19.03
C LYS A 551 15.94 2.78 19.29
N GLY A 552 15.75 3.91 18.62
CA GLY A 552 16.65 5.06 18.76
C GLY A 552 16.58 6.00 17.58
N THR A 553 17.61 6.85 17.44
CA THR A 553 17.83 7.61 16.20
C THR A 553 18.28 6.67 15.07
N PRO A 554 18.14 7.06 13.79
CA PRO A 554 18.73 6.32 12.68
C PRO A 554 20.21 5.95 12.86
N GLU A 555 21.01 6.83 13.49
CA GLU A 555 22.40 6.53 13.80
C GLU A 555 22.55 5.42 14.86
N ASP A 556 21.69 5.41 15.88
CA ASP A 556 21.67 4.34 16.89
C ASP A 556 21.30 3.00 16.26
N ILE A 557 20.30 2.98 15.37
CA ILE A 557 19.91 1.77 14.63
C ILE A 557 21.05 1.28 13.73
N ALA A 558 21.71 2.18 13.01
CA ALA A 558 22.83 1.84 12.12
C ALA A 558 24.04 1.24 12.86
N ASN A 559 24.20 1.53 14.15
CA ASN A 559 25.23 0.95 15.00
C ASN A 559 24.84 -0.38 15.65
N HIS A 560 23.56 -0.77 15.56
CA HIS A 560 23.06 -2.01 16.15
C HIS A 560 23.39 -3.21 15.24
N SER A 561 24.18 -4.17 15.74
CA SER A 561 24.70 -5.28 14.93
C SER A 561 23.66 -6.32 14.52
N THR A 562 22.57 -6.46 15.28
CA THR A 562 21.52 -7.46 15.03
C THR A 562 20.32 -6.91 14.24
N SER A 563 20.35 -5.62 13.87
CA SER A 563 19.27 -4.99 13.10
C SER A 563 19.57 -5.11 11.61
N TYR A 564 18.72 -5.83 10.87
CA TYR A 564 18.79 -5.84 9.40
C TYR A 564 18.61 -4.42 8.86
N THR A 565 17.66 -3.65 9.39
CA THR A 565 17.52 -2.23 9.01
C THR A 565 18.83 -1.46 9.23
N GLY A 566 19.50 -1.66 10.36
CA GLY A 566 20.76 -0.98 10.69
C GLY A 566 21.89 -1.25 9.70
N GLU A 567 21.95 -2.45 9.12
CA GLU A 567 22.93 -2.80 8.09
C GLU A 567 22.81 -1.92 6.84
N TYR A 568 21.60 -1.82 6.27
CA TYR A 568 21.32 -1.03 5.07
C TYR A 568 21.30 0.49 5.35
N LEU A 569 20.83 0.88 6.54
CA LEU A 569 20.81 2.27 6.96
C LEU A 569 22.22 2.86 7.11
N ARG A 570 23.20 2.04 7.50
CA ARG A 570 24.61 2.45 7.59
C ARG A 570 25.19 2.87 6.24
N TYR A 571 24.78 2.23 5.15
CA TYR A 571 25.18 2.62 3.80
C TYR A 571 24.50 3.95 3.41
N SER A 572 23.19 4.04 3.64
CA SER A 572 22.36 5.20 3.29
C SER A 572 22.77 6.48 4.04
N LEU A 573 23.24 6.37 5.30
CA LEU A 573 23.77 7.49 6.08
C LEU A 573 25.18 7.94 5.64
N LYS A 574 25.96 7.06 5.00
CA LYS A 574 27.31 7.37 4.50
C LYS A 574 27.31 7.95 3.09
N LYS A 575 26.26 7.69 2.31
CA LYS A 575 26.06 8.20 0.95
C LYS A 575 25.94 9.72 1.04
N LYS A 576 26.95 10.44 0.55
CA LYS A 576 27.02 11.91 0.52
C LYS A 576 26.37 12.47 -0.73
#